data_AF-G3J588-F1
#
_entry.id   AF-G3J588-F1
#
_cell.length_a   1.000
_cell.length_b   1.000
_cell.length_c   1.000
_cell.angle_alpha   90.00
_cell.angle_beta   90.00
_cell.angle_gamma   90.00
#
_symmetry.space_group_name_H-M   'P 1'
#
loop_
_entity.id
_entity.type
_entity.pdbx_description
1 polymer ?
#
loop_
_entity_poly.entity_id
_entity_poly.type
_entity_poly.pdbx_seq_one_letter_code
_entity_poly.pdbx_strand_id
1 'polypeptide(L)'
;MPKYASHIPRESAGLPADITDLTNLKSSNSDFFTTKRRSFNQAKSRPPHDAYRRTKARLNNASWLTMTVSTVSAVAARKHGSGFYRGDEINLAGGASDTPKKRSSAHTPRGLPSRLAVMPPLTHRVLLRRPTAAVSGVCRSCRRRLASTTTSAPPKPPAAGLAELSSRRVLAIAGADATKFLQGIVTQNVATADGNGHGRNQPTTETSPPPRTEGFYAGFLNATGRVMHDTFIYPYRGGGVPALDGGDDGGYLVEVDAAQAARLEKYIKRYKLRAKVSVRGLAPDEASVWQVWDDTTTTLSLPSAQDNLFTLRDPRAPGMGHRLLQLGGGGAPAVDAARATEDAYTVRRYLRGVAEGQDELLREQALPLESNMELMRGIDFHKGCYVGQELTIRTRHRGVVRKRVLPCMVYGADRPPPQTLAYLPDDGSNAAAAVPAETSIGRFDKRGRSAGKWLKGVGNVGLALCRLEIMTDVVLPGEQAAATYNPDDEFVLEWGGDDDVKSSLKVKAFVPDWLRAGLDEAQKK
;
A
#
# COMPACT_ATOMS: atom_id res chain seq x y z
N MET A 1 68.88 17.46 17.69
CA MET A 1 69.16 18.11 19.00
C MET A 1 67.98 19.04 19.29
N PRO A 2 67.37 19.02 20.49
CA PRO A 2 67.49 18.05 21.61
C PRO A 2 66.24 17.13 21.69
N LYS A 3 66.33 15.84 22.08
CA LYS A 3 66.63 15.21 23.40
C LYS A 3 65.46 15.42 24.39
N TYR A 4 64.80 14.38 24.93
CA TYR A 4 65.37 13.36 25.82
C TYR A 4 64.69 11.98 25.74
N ALA A 5 65.50 10.97 26.08
CA ALA A 5 65.21 9.54 26.11
C ALA A 5 65.42 8.98 27.53
N SER A 6 64.85 7.81 27.83
CA SER A 6 65.38 6.70 28.67
C SER A 6 64.22 5.79 29.11
N HIS A 7 64.27 4.46 29.24
CA HIS A 7 65.17 3.37 28.84
C HIS A 7 64.42 2.03 29.14
N ILE A 8 64.80 0.96 28.44
CA ILE A 8 64.34 -0.45 28.50
C ILE A 8 65.17 -1.21 29.59
N PRO A 9 64.91 -2.49 30.01
CA PRO A 9 65.14 -3.75 29.23
C PRO A 9 64.01 -4.82 29.39
N ARG A 10 63.58 -5.56 28.35
CA ARG A 10 64.09 -6.81 27.71
C ARG A 10 63.87 -8.12 28.48
N GLU A 11 63.17 -9.06 27.84
CA GLU A 11 63.55 -10.46 27.51
C GLU A 11 62.29 -11.22 26.98
N SER A 12 62.36 -12.37 26.32
CA SER A 12 62.91 -12.76 25.02
C SER A 12 62.35 -14.16 24.67
N ALA A 13 62.51 -14.59 23.41
CA ALA A 13 62.28 -15.95 22.87
C ALA A 13 60.81 -16.36 22.60
N GLY A 14 60.43 -16.97 21.48
CA GLY A 14 61.18 -17.45 20.31
C GLY A 14 60.27 -18.42 19.52
N LEU A 15 60.01 -18.10 18.25
CA LEU A 15 59.56 -19.03 17.19
C LEU A 15 60.77 -19.89 16.74
N PRO A 16 60.62 -21.10 16.11
CA PRO A 16 60.14 -21.27 14.72
C PRO A 16 59.34 -22.59 14.45
N ALA A 17 58.37 -22.64 13.54
CA ALA A 17 58.37 -22.81 12.06
C ALA A 17 58.11 -24.25 11.56
N ASP A 18 57.18 -24.32 10.59
CA ASP A 18 56.88 -25.29 9.50
C ASP A 18 57.48 -26.71 9.48
N ILE A 19 56.64 -27.69 9.09
CA ILE A 19 56.81 -28.47 7.84
C ILE A 19 55.61 -29.42 7.59
N THR A 20 55.25 -29.51 6.32
CA THR A 20 54.34 -30.41 5.57
C THR A 20 54.52 -31.91 5.83
N ASP A 21 53.45 -32.72 5.73
CA ASP A 21 53.16 -33.62 4.58
C ASP A 21 52.36 -34.91 4.92
N LEU A 22 51.59 -35.38 3.92
CA LEU A 22 51.16 -36.76 3.60
C LEU A 22 50.10 -37.55 4.43
N THR A 23 48.90 -37.60 3.83
CA THR A 23 48.14 -38.79 3.35
C THR A 23 48.09 -40.13 4.11
N ASN A 24 46.85 -40.66 4.14
CA ASN A 24 46.42 -42.08 4.11
C ASN A 24 46.60 -42.96 5.37
N LEU A 25 45.48 -43.42 5.95
CA LEU A 25 45.15 -44.87 5.93
C LEU A 25 43.67 -45.14 6.27
N LYS A 26 43.12 -46.13 5.56
CA LYS A 26 41.76 -46.68 5.67
C LYS A 26 41.65 -47.74 6.78
N SER A 27 40.38 -47.93 7.17
CA SER A 27 39.69 -49.21 7.43
C SER A 27 39.93 -50.04 8.70
N SER A 28 38.80 -50.24 9.38
CA SER A 28 38.12 -51.51 9.72
C SER A 28 38.38 -52.24 11.05
N ASN A 29 37.25 -52.78 11.53
CA ASN A 29 36.97 -53.89 12.46
C ASN A 29 36.60 -53.45 13.89
N SER A 30 35.31 -53.50 14.30
CA SER A 30 34.33 -54.61 14.42
C SER A 30 34.49 -55.42 15.71
N ASP A 31 33.46 -55.30 16.54
CA ASP A 31 32.82 -56.31 17.39
C ASP A 31 33.56 -56.93 18.58
N PHE A 32 32.99 -56.72 19.78
CA PHE A 32 32.91 -57.73 20.83
C PHE A 32 31.58 -57.67 21.61
N PHE A 33 30.70 -58.63 21.26
CA PHE A 33 29.77 -59.46 22.06
C PHE A 33 29.10 -58.88 23.34
N THR A 34 27.76 -58.71 23.40
CA THR A 34 26.66 -59.67 23.78
C THR A 34 26.74 -60.23 25.22
N THR A 35 25.72 -60.58 26.01
CA THR A 35 24.25 -60.77 25.91
C THR A 35 23.72 -61.08 27.33
N LYS A 36 22.50 -60.67 27.71
CA LYS A 36 21.49 -61.58 28.33
C LYS A 36 20.07 -60.97 28.51
N ARG A 37 19.16 -61.50 27.67
CA ARG A 37 17.71 -61.79 27.82
C ARG A 37 17.31 -62.28 29.22
N ARG A 38 16.06 -62.28 29.72
CA ARG A 38 14.70 -62.62 29.19
C ARG A 38 13.66 -62.27 30.29
N SER A 39 12.54 -61.60 30.01
CA SER A 39 11.16 -62.14 29.83
C SER A 39 10.44 -62.72 31.07
N PHE A 40 9.24 -62.19 31.41
CA PHE A 40 8.01 -62.97 31.70
C PHE A 40 6.74 -62.10 31.62
N ASN A 41 5.59 -62.76 31.46
CA ASN A 41 4.36 -62.34 30.77
C ASN A 41 3.12 -62.37 31.69
N GLN A 42 1.97 -61.91 31.17
CA GLN A 42 0.55 -62.16 31.57
C GLN A 42 -0.05 -61.42 32.80
N ALA A 43 -1.36 -61.17 32.94
CA ALA A 43 -2.57 -61.05 32.09
C ALA A 43 -3.80 -60.83 33.00
N LYS A 44 -4.90 -60.25 32.45
CA LYS A 44 -6.37 -60.34 32.79
C LYS A 44 -7.03 -58.95 32.65
N SER A 45 -8.26 -58.71 32.15
CA SER A 45 -9.31 -59.43 31.40
C SER A 45 -10.44 -58.42 31.06
N ARG A 46 -11.19 -58.67 29.97
CA ARG A 46 -12.20 -57.86 29.20
C ARG A 46 -13.66 -57.80 29.80
N PRO A 47 -14.77 -57.40 29.08
CA PRO A 47 -15.25 -56.17 28.36
C PRO A 47 -16.79 -55.87 28.60
N PRO A 48 -17.69 -55.41 27.66
CA PRO A 48 -17.79 -54.24 26.72
C PRO A 48 -19.14 -53.43 26.82
N HIS A 49 -19.30 -52.33 26.05
CA HIS A 49 -20.58 -52.07 25.35
C HIS A 49 -20.45 -51.21 24.07
N ASP A 50 -21.35 -51.50 23.14
CA ASP A 50 -21.43 -51.23 21.70
C ASP A 50 -21.91 -49.84 21.26
N ALA A 51 -21.73 -49.62 19.93
CA ALA A 51 -22.58 -48.91 18.96
C ALA A 51 -21.93 -47.67 18.31
N TYR A 52 -21.91 -47.47 16.98
CA TYR A 52 -22.31 -48.25 15.80
C TYR A 52 -21.71 -47.55 14.58
N ARG A 53 -21.13 -48.29 13.63
CA ARG A 53 -20.66 -47.81 12.32
C ARG A 53 -21.19 -48.77 11.26
N ARG A 54 -21.89 -48.27 10.23
CA ARG A 54 -22.10 -48.83 8.87
C ARG A 54 -22.99 -47.83 8.12
N THR A 55 -22.83 -47.53 6.84
CA THR A 55 -22.53 -48.36 5.64
C THR A 55 -22.13 -47.37 4.51
N LYS A 56 -21.47 -47.65 3.38
CA LYS A 56 -21.21 -48.86 2.59
C LYS A 56 -20.10 -48.52 1.55
N ALA A 57 -19.28 -49.49 1.18
CA ALA A 57 -18.22 -49.37 0.18
C ALA A 57 -18.67 -49.86 -1.23
N ARG A 58 -18.01 -49.26 -2.24
CA ARG A 58 -17.50 -49.81 -3.53
C ARG A 58 -18.37 -50.74 -4.41
N LEU A 59 -18.32 -50.43 -5.73
CA LEU A 59 -18.17 -51.25 -6.97
C LEU A 59 -18.36 -50.21 -8.11
N ASN A 60 -17.70 -50.15 -9.29
CA ASN A 60 -16.91 -51.09 -10.07
C ASN A 60 -16.11 -50.34 -11.18
N ASN A 61 -15.09 -51.04 -11.68
CA ASN A 61 -14.34 -50.91 -12.95
C ASN A 61 -14.90 -50.03 -14.09
N ALA A 62 -14.01 -49.29 -14.78
CA ALA A 62 -13.51 -49.59 -16.15
C ALA A 62 -13.03 -48.32 -16.89
N SER A 63 -11.77 -48.35 -17.33
CA SER A 63 -11.24 -47.56 -18.44
C SER A 63 -11.79 -48.10 -19.77
N TRP A 64 -11.99 -47.27 -20.81
CA TRP A 64 -11.61 -47.50 -22.23
C TRP A 64 -12.12 -46.33 -23.12
N LEU A 65 -11.15 -45.64 -23.72
CA LEU A 65 -11.05 -45.02 -25.06
C LEU A 65 -12.28 -44.55 -25.90
N THR A 66 -12.10 -43.33 -26.46
CA THR A 66 -12.45 -42.83 -27.83
C THR A 66 -13.89 -42.80 -28.33
N MET A 67 -14.36 -41.61 -28.74
CA MET A 67 -14.46 -41.22 -30.16
C MET A 67 -14.95 -39.77 -30.34
N THR A 68 -14.25 -39.07 -31.24
CA THR A 68 -14.64 -37.87 -32.00
C THR A 68 -15.94 -38.07 -32.80
N VAL A 69 -16.66 -36.98 -33.12
CA VAL A 69 -17.07 -36.58 -34.50
C VAL A 69 -17.72 -35.18 -34.49
N SER A 70 -17.26 -34.34 -35.43
CA SER A 70 -17.75 -33.03 -35.91
C SER A 70 -19.24 -33.08 -36.38
N THR A 71 -20.01 -32.03 -36.72
CA THR A 71 -19.76 -30.89 -37.62
C THR A 71 -21.08 -30.08 -37.82
N VAL A 72 -20.95 -28.81 -38.26
CA VAL A 72 -21.86 -27.97 -39.11
C VAL A 72 -23.19 -27.46 -38.46
N SER A 73 -23.30 -26.18 -38.10
CA SER A 73 -23.60 -24.93 -38.86
C SER A 73 -25.07 -24.74 -39.30
N ALA A 74 -25.65 -23.59 -38.95
CA ALA A 74 -26.26 -22.57 -39.86
C ALA A 74 -27.28 -21.68 -39.09
N VAL A 75 -27.12 -20.33 -39.06
CA VAL A 75 -27.86 -19.28 -39.83
C VAL A 75 -29.27 -19.02 -39.25
N ALA A 76 -29.88 -17.83 -39.06
CA ALA A 76 -29.78 -16.40 -39.47
C ALA A 76 -30.54 -15.58 -38.37
N ALA A 77 -30.22 -14.35 -37.97
CA ALA A 77 -30.19 -13.03 -38.62
C ALA A 77 -31.55 -12.29 -38.80
N ARG A 78 -31.57 -11.00 -38.36
CA ARG A 78 -32.44 -9.83 -38.74
C ARG A 78 -33.80 -9.68 -38.01
N LYS A 79 -34.38 -8.49 -37.77
CA LYS A 79 -34.06 -7.04 -37.94
C LYS A 79 -35.13 -6.19 -37.20
N HIS A 80 -34.76 -4.95 -36.82
CA HIS A 80 -35.50 -3.66 -36.67
C HIS A 80 -37.02 -3.56 -36.46
N GLY A 81 -37.42 -2.59 -35.63
CA GLY A 81 -38.71 -1.89 -35.74
C GLY A 81 -38.96 -0.83 -34.65
N SER A 82 -39.16 0.42 -35.07
CA SER A 82 -39.40 1.66 -34.32
C SER A 82 -40.89 2.04 -34.20
N GLY A 83 -41.26 2.92 -33.26
CA GLY A 83 -42.48 3.77 -33.30
C GLY A 83 -43.15 3.94 -31.91
N PHE A 84 -43.05 5.08 -31.22
CA PHE A 84 -43.90 6.29 -31.26
C PHE A 84 -45.38 6.09 -30.87
N TYR A 85 -45.85 6.74 -29.79
CA TYR A 85 -47.13 7.49 -29.72
C TYR A 85 -47.23 8.36 -28.44
N ARG A 86 -47.59 9.65 -28.65
CA ARG A 86 -48.24 10.61 -27.72
C ARG A 86 -49.64 10.09 -27.35
N GLY A 87 -50.39 10.54 -26.34
CA GLY A 87 -50.37 11.70 -25.44
C GLY A 87 -51.73 11.76 -24.71
N ASP A 88 -51.86 12.74 -23.81
CA ASP A 88 -53.08 13.35 -23.23
C ASP A 88 -53.98 12.48 -22.33
N GLU A 89 -54.82 13.02 -21.43
CA GLU A 89 -54.79 14.10 -20.43
C GLU A 89 -56.10 13.90 -19.60
N ILE A 90 -56.15 14.43 -18.36
CA ILE A 90 -57.33 14.84 -17.55
C ILE A 90 -58.46 13.88 -17.06
N ASN A 91 -58.57 13.83 -15.71
CA ASN A 91 -59.70 14.31 -14.85
C ASN A 91 -60.50 13.35 -13.93
N LEU A 92 -60.43 13.70 -12.63
CA LEU A 92 -61.49 13.97 -11.63
C LEU A 92 -62.20 12.89 -10.77
N ALA A 93 -62.27 13.27 -9.47
CA ALA A 93 -63.26 12.98 -8.39
C ALA A 93 -63.24 11.58 -7.76
N GLY A 94 -63.46 11.32 -6.46
CA GLY A 94 -63.83 12.00 -5.20
C GLY A 94 -63.79 10.89 -4.10
N GLY A 95 -63.98 11.04 -2.79
CA GLY A 95 -64.31 12.10 -1.85
C GLY A 95 -64.41 11.50 -0.41
N ALA A 96 -64.44 12.40 0.59
CA ALA A 96 -65.02 12.30 1.96
C ALA A 96 -64.49 11.22 2.94
N SER A 97 -64.46 11.36 4.28
CA SER A 97 -64.74 12.34 5.35
C SER A 97 -64.13 11.73 6.65
N ASP A 98 -63.70 12.43 7.70
CA ASP A 98 -64.53 13.03 8.74
C ASP A 98 -63.65 13.71 9.83
N THR A 99 -64.20 14.75 10.46
CA THR A 99 -63.71 15.44 11.69
C THR A 99 -64.85 15.36 12.74
N PRO A 100 -64.74 15.71 14.06
CA PRO A 100 -64.59 17.11 14.51
C PRO A 100 -64.11 17.41 15.97
N LYS A 101 -64.06 18.73 16.28
CA LYS A 101 -64.22 19.51 17.57
C LYS A 101 -62.95 20.16 18.17
N LYS A 102 -62.75 21.50 18.07
CA LYS A 102 -63.33 22.70 18.79
C LYS A 102 -62.56 23.03 20.10
N ARG A 103 -62.02 24.24 20.38
CA ARG A 103 -62.63 25.60 20.62
C ARG A 103 -61.49 26.66 20.79
N SER A 104 -61.51 27.83 20.10
CA SER A 104 -61.91 29.23 20.51
C SER A 104 -60.90 29.99 21.42
N SER A 105 -60.56 31.31 21.34
CA SER A 105 -61.22 32.52 20.78
C SER A 105 -60.35 33.83 20.82
N ALA A 106 -60.63 34.79 19.90
CA ALA A 106 -60.72 36.28 20.01
C ALA A 106 -59.51 37.18 20.42
N HIS A 107 -59.29 38.46 20.04
CA HIS A 107 -60.04 39.56 19.37
C HIS A 107 -59.08 40.73 18.92
N THR A 108 -59.50 41.58 17.96
CA THR A 108 -58.85 42.77 17.30
C THR A 108 -59.24 44.13 17.98
N PRO A 109 -59.15 45.42 17.44
CA PRO A 109 -58.60 46.06 16.19
C PRO A 109 -58.03 47.54 16.30
N ARG A 110 -57.76 48.18 15.12
CA ARG A 110 -57.82 49.64 14.68
C ARG A 110 -56.45 50.22 14.22
N GLY A 111 -56.28 51.08 13.20
CA GLY A 111 -57.14 51.84 12.26
C GLY A 111 -56.26 52.68 11.27
N LEU A 112 -56.86 53.22 10.20
CA LEU A 112 -56.31 54.03 9.08
C LEU A 112 -56.55 55.56 9.32
N PRO A 113 -55.89 56.53 8.62
CA PRO A 113 -56.38 57.04 7.32
C PRO A 113 -55.33 57.62 6.33
N SER A 114 -55.83 58.12 5.19
CA SER A 114 -55.25 58.47 3.88
C SER A 114 -55.00 59.98 3.63
N ARG A 115 -54.20 60.36 2.59
CA ARG A 115 -54.39 61.57 1.74
C ARG A 115 -53.47 61.65 0.48
N LEU A 116 -53.98 62.37 -0.53
CA LEU A 116 -53.63 62.51 -1.96
C LEU A 116 -52.45 63.46 -2.31
N ALA A 117 -51.87 63.35 -3.53
CA ALA A 117 -51.84 64.41 -4.58
C ALA A 117 -50.94 64.07 -5.81
N VAL A 118 -51.26 64.65 -6.97
CA VAL A 118 -50.71 64.46 -8.34
C VAL A 118 -49.82 65.65 -8.77
N MET A 119 -48.90 65.39 -9.74
CA MET A 119 -47.82 66.13 -10.49
C MET A 119 -48.07 67.60 -10.94
N PRO A 120 -47.14 68.42 -11.58
CA PRO A 120 -45.96 68.14 -12.48
C PRO A 120 -44.81 69.24 -12.42
N PRO A 121 -44.02 69.68 -13.45
CA PRO A 121 -43.35 69.08 -14.64
C PRO A 121 -41.82 69.47 -14.87
N LEU A 122 -41.22 68.90 -15.94
CA LEU A 122 -40.19 69.43 -16.90
C LEU A 122 -38.68 69.60 -16.56
N THR A 123 -37.89 68.66 -17.11
CA THR A 123 -36.68 68.78 -17.96
C THR A 123 -35.66 69.92 -17.78
N HIS A 124 -34.39 69.56 -17.51
CA HIS A 124 -33.25 69.94 -18.36
C HIS A 124 -32.05 68.98 -18.18
N ARG A 125 -31.34 68.75 -19.29
CA ARG A 125 -30.31 67.73 -19.54
C ARG A 125 -28.91 68.08 -18.99
N VAL A 126 -28.08 67.02 -18.96
CA VAL A 126 -26.61 66.92 -19.06
C VAL A 126 -25.83 66.88 -17.72
N LEU A 127 -25.24 65.72 -17.39
CA LEU A 127 -23.77 65.50 -17.28
C LEU A 127 -23.44 64.11 -16.68
N LEU A 128 -22.59 63.37 -17.41
CA LEU A 128 -21.59 62.37 -17.01
C LEU A 128 -21.82 61.54 -15.72
N ARG A 129 -22.12 60.25 -15.89
CA ARG A 129 -22.07 59.25 -14.82
C ARG A 129 -20.81 58.38 -14.96
N ARG A 130 -19.89 58.54 -14.00
CA ARG A 130 -18.81 57.58 -13.67
C ARG A 130 -19.43 56.27 -13.13
N PRO A 131 -18.90 55.09 -13.49
CA PRO A 131 -19.39 53.83 -12.94
C PRO A 131 -18.86 53.62 -11.51
N THR A 132 -19.77 53.24 -10.63
CA THR A 132 -19.53 52.81 -9.25
C THR A 132 -18.77 51.49 -9.21
N ALA A 133 -17.71 51.43 -8.40
CA ALA A 133 -16.88 50.25 -8.18
C ALA A 133 -17.69 49.09 -7.57
N ALA A 134 -17.67 47.94 -8.25
CA ALA A 134 -18.12 46.68 -7.70
C ALA A 134 -16.96 46.01 -6.93
N VAL A 135 -17.14 45.80 -5.64
CA VAL A 135 -16.21 45.05 -4.79
C VAL A 135 -16.45 43.55 -5.00
N SER A 136 -15.64 42.91 -5.84
CA SER A 136 -15.61 41.47 -6.02
C SER A 136 -14.76 40.81 -4.92
N GLY A 137 -15.38 40.44 -3.80
CA GLY A 137 -14.75 39.65 -2.75
C GLY A 137 -14.82 38.15 -3.03
N VAL A 138 -13.89 37.62 -3.82
CA VAL A 138 -13.70 36.16 -3.95
C VAL A 138 -12.78 35.67 -2.83
N CYS A 139 -13.23 34.67 -2.07
CA CYS A 139 -12.53 34.06 -0.95
C CYS A 139 -11.13 33.54 -1.35
N ARG A 140 -10.10 33.83 -0.52
CA ARG A 140 -8.71 33.35 -0.73
C ARG A 140 -8.58 31.83 -0.76
N SER A 141 -9.54 31.07 -0.19
CA SER A 141 -9.51 29.59 -0.23
C SER A 141 -9.93 29.01 -1.59
N CYS A 142 -10.78 29.72 -2.34
CA CYS A 142 -11.19 29.31 -3.69
C CYS A 142 -10.10 29.56 -4.73
N ARG A 143 -9.25 30.59 -4.54
CA ARG A 143 -8.09 30.85 -5.41
C ARG A 143 -7.01 29.77 -5.37
N ARG A 144 -6.95 28.91 -4.34
CA ARG A 144 -6.00 27.79 -4.29
C ARG A 144 -6.47 26.52 -5.01
N ARG A 145 -7.76 26.41 -5.39
CA ARG A 145 -8.29 25.22 -6.09
C ARG A 145 -8.39 25.38 -7.60
N LEU A 146 -8.12 26.57 -8.12
CA LEU A 146 -8.14 26.90 -9.55
C LEU A 146 -6.84 27.58 -10.00
N ALA A 147 -5.73 27.29 -9.32
CA ALA A 147 -4.44 27.38 -9.98
C ALA A 147 -4.38 26.20 -10.95
N SER A 148 -4.71 26.45 -12.21
CA SER A 148 -4.11 25.72 -13.32
C SER A 148 -2.61 25.86 -13.15
N THR A 149 -2.00 24.93 -12.41
CA THR A 149 -0.56 24.78 -12.43
C THR A 149 -0.28 24.15 -13.77
N THR A 150 0.23 24.94 -14.71
CA THR A 150 1.18 24.43 -15.69
C THR A 150 2.35 23.86 -14.88
N THR A 151 2.19 22.64 -14.36
CA THR A 151 3.18 22.03 -13.47
C THR A 151 4.31 21.56 -14.36
N SER A 152 5.41 22.31 -14.37
CA SER A 152 6.69 21.82 -14.90
C SER A 152 6.98 20.47 -14.26
N ALA A 153 7.52 19.54 -15.04
CA ALA A 153 7.91 18.24 -14.53
C ALA A 153 8.87 18.41 -13.32
N PRO A 154 8.76 17.58 -12.27
CA PRO A 154 9.69 17.58 -11.15
C PRO A 154 11.16 17.49 -11.58
N PRO A 155 12.10 17.98 -10.76
CA PRO A 155 13.51 17.78 -11.03
C PRO A 155 13.87 16.29 -10.92
N LYS A 156 14.93 15.89 -11.65
CA LYS A 156 15.52 14.56 -11.50
C LYS A 156 15.98 14.37 -10.05
N PRO A 157 15.71 13.21 -9.41
CA PRO A 157 16.17 12.95 -8.06
C PRO A 157 17.71 12.95 -8.00
N PRO A 158 18.31 13.62 -7.00
CA PRO A 158 19.76 13.56 -6.77
C PRO A 158 20.18 12.16 -6.34
N ALA A 159 21.47 11.83 -6.53
CA ALA A 159 22.05 10.56 -6.09
C ALA A 159 22.01 10.38 -4.57
N ALA A 160 22.25 11.47 -3.82
CA ALA A 160 22.05 11.56 -2.38
C ALA A 160 21.07 12.69 -2.06
N GLY A 161 20.08 12.42 -1.21
CA GLY A 161 19.01 13.37 -0.94
C GLY A 161 18.30 13.15 0.39
N LEU A 162 17.83 14.25 0.97
CA LEU A 162 16.98 14.31 2.16
C LEU A 162 15.70 15.08 1.80
N ALA A 163 14.57 14.38 1.76
CA ALA A 163 13.27 14.95 1.45
C ALA A 163 12.34 14.94 2.66
N GLU A 164 11.68 16.07 2.92
CA GLU A 164 10.56 16.13 3.86
C GLU A 164 9.33 15.54 3.19
N LEU A 165 8.59 14.70 3.92
CA LEU A 165 7.41 14.03 3.40
C LEU A 165 6.17 14.65 3.99
N SER A 166 5.83 15.82 3.46
CA SER A 166 4.69 16.63 3.89
C SER A 166 3.35 15.93 3.62
N SER A 167 3.32 14.94 2.71
CA SER A 167 2.19 14.06 2.47
C SER A 167 2.00 12.97 3.53
N ARG A 168 2.89 12.87 4.53
CA ARG A 168 2.80 11.89 5.62
C ARG A 168 2.46 12.57 6.95
N ARG A 169 1.74 11.84 7.81
CA ARG A 169 1.38 12.23 9.19
C ARG A 169 1.59 11.07 10.12
N VAL A 170 1.67 11.37 11.40
CA VAL A 170 1.91 10.39 12.45
C VAL A 170 0.71 10.31 13.38
N LEU A 171 0.25 9.09 13.66
CA LEU A 171 -0.66 8.78 14.75
C LEU A 171 0.13 8.11 15.87
N ALA A 172 0.00 8.60 17.08
CA ALA A 172 0.55 7.95 18.25
C ALA A 172 -0.48 7.03 18.91
N ILE A 173 -0.05 5.82 19.24
CA ILE A 173 -0.85 4.76 19.86
C ILE A 173 -0.14 4.30 21.12
N ALA A 174 -0.73 4.49 22.30
CA ALA A 174 -0.08 4.19 23.59
C ALA A 174 -1.01 3.51 24.60
N GLY A 175 -0.44 2.77 25.54
CA GLY A 175 -1.13 2.12 26.67
C GLY A 175 -0.87 0.62 26.75
N ALA A 176 -1.14 0.03 27.91
CA ALA A 176 -0.82 -1.36 28.25
C ALA A 176 -1.20 -2.43 27.21
N ASP A 177 -2.30 -2.23 26.47
CA ASP A 177 -2.77 -3.19 25.47
C ASP A 177 -2.25 -2.92 24.04
N ALA A 178 -1.44 -1.86 23.81
CA ALA A 178 -1.11 -1.37 22.47
C ALA A 178 -0.45 -2.43 21.57
N THR A 179 0.48 -3.21 22.10
CA THR A 179 1.16 -4.29 21.35
C THR A 179 0.18 -5.37 20.92
N LYS A 180 -0.60 -5.92 21.85
CA LYS A 180 -1.59 -6.97 21.57
C LYS A 180 -2.69 -6.47 20.63
N PHE A 181 -3.09 -5.21 20.80
CA PHE A 181 -4.10 -4.57 19.98
C PHE A 181 -3.63 -4.40 18.53
N LEU A 182 -2.43 -3.82 18.30
CA LEU A 182 -1.87 -3.68 16.96
C LEU A 182 -1.61 -5.04 16.31
N GLN A 183 -1.15 -6.02 17.08
CA GLN A 183 -0.91 -7.38 16.59
C GLN A 183 -2.13 -7.95 15.84
N GLY A 184 -3.35 -7.63 16.28
CA GLY A 184 -4.59 -8.11 15.66
C GLY A 184 -5.12 -7.29 14.48
N ILE A 185 -4.56 -6.12 14.15
CA ILE A 185 -5.11 -5.23 13.12
C ILE A 185 -4.13 -4.79 12.03
N VAL A 186 -2.85 -5.15 12.14
CA VAL A 186 -1.84 -4.90 11.09
C VAL A 186 -1.30 -6.21 10.49
N THR A 187 -0.82 -6.15 9.25
CA THR A 187 -0.35 -7.33 8.49
C THR A 187 1.03 -7.85 8.92
N GLN A 188 1.84 -7.03 9.61
CA GLN A 188 3.20 -7.38 10.04
C GLN A 188 3.24 -7.69 11.54
N ASN A 189 4.23 -8.46 12.00
CA ASN A 189 4.37 -8.83 13.40
C ASN A 189 4.90 -7.66 14.23
N VAL A 190 4.20 -7.39 15.34
CA VAL A 190 4.47 -6.30 16.28
C VAL A 190 5.28 -6.83 17.48
N ALA A 191 5.26 -8.14 17.71
CA ALA A 191 6.14 -8.82 18.65
C ALA A 191 7.35 -9.41 17.90
N THR A 192 8.47 -9.58 18.58
CA THR A 192 9.58 -10.36 18.02
C THR A 192 9.12 -11.80 17.81
N ALA A 193 9.47 -12.41 16.68
CA ALA A 193 9.44 -13.86 16.62
C ALA A 193 10.40 -14.36 17.71
N ASP A 194 9.98 -15.29 18.56
CA ASP A 194 10.89 -15.93 19.51
C ASP A 194 12.12 -16.35 18.73
N GLY A 195 13.26 -15.75 19.05
CA GLY A 195 14.51 -16.00 18.38
C GLY A 195 14.93 -17.43 18.69
N ASN A 196 14.40 -18.39 17.95
CA ASN A 196 14.92 -19.72 17.68
C ASN A 196 13.92 -20.46 16.78
N GLY A 197 14.37 -20.80 15.57
CA GLY A 197 13.70 -21.75 14.69
C GLY A 197 13.75 -23.17 15.25
N HIS A 198 13.10 -23.42 16.40
CA HIS A 198 12.99 -24.73 17.00
C HIS A 198 11.52 -25.08 17.26
N GLY A 199 11.01 -25.96 16.39
CA GLY A 199 9.98 -26.95 16.71
C GLY A 199 8.62 -26.42 17.16
N ARG A 200 7.58 -26.74 16.37
CA ARG A 200 6.15 -26.63 16.71
C ARG A 200 5.69 -27.30 18.03
N ASN A 201 6.59 -27.85 18.85
CA ASN A 201 6.27 -28.69 20.01
C ASN A 201 7.15 -28.36 21.23
N GLN A 202 7.16 -27.13 21.71
CA GLN A 202 7.56 -26.84 23.09
C GLN A 202 6.41 -26.11 23.80
N PRO A 203 5.91 -26.61 24.93
CA PRO A 203 4.93 -25.88 25.72
C PRO A 203 5.63 -24.66 26.32
N THR A 204 5.43 -23.49 25.70
CA THR A 204 5.93 -22.23 26.24
C THR A 204 5.04 -21.82 27.42
N THR A 205 5.66 -21.71 28.59
CA THR A 205 5.10 -21.05 29.77
C THR A 205 4.67 -19.63 29.40
N GLU A 206 3.35 -19.39 29.36
CA GLU A 206 2.52 -18.15 29.44
C GLU A 206 3.10 -16.74 29.13
N THR A 207 4.28 -16.62 28.53
CA THR A 207 4.94 -15.34 28.30
C THR A 207 4.79 -15.01 26.83
N SER A 208 3.94 -14.03 26.52
CA SER A 208 3.82 -13.53 25.15
C SER A 208 5.19 -13.03 24.67
N PRO A 209 5.58 -13.27 23.40
CA PRO A 209 6.86 -12.81 22.88
C PRO A 209 7.05 -11.31 23.09
N PRO A 210 8.28 -10.83 23.37
CA PRO A 210 8.50 -9.44 23.69
C PRO A 210 8.15 -8.52 22.50
N PRO A 211 7.78 -7.26 22.76
CA PRO A 211 7.50 -6.31 21.70
C PRO A 211 8.72 -6.07 20.80
N ARG A 212 8.49 -5.86 19.51
CA ARG A 212 9.53 -5.47 18.56
C ARG A 212 10.15 -4.12 18.95
N THR A 213 11.46 -3.99 18.73
CA THR A 213 12.25 -2.78 19.00
C THR A 213 12.51 -1.95 17.75
N GLU A 214 12.54 -2.58 16.58
CA GLU A 214 12.75 -1.91 15.29
C GLU A 214 11.44 -1.51 14.63
N GLY A 215 11.47 -0.40 13.90
CA GLY A 215 10.35 -0.01 13.05
C GLY A 215 10.16 -0.94 11.84
N PHE A 216 8.95 -0.94 11.28
CA PHE A 216 8.58 -1.84 10.18
C PHE A 216 7.50 -1.28 9.26
N TYR A 217 7.46 -1.80 8.03
CA TYR A 217 6.37 -1.55 7.08
C TYR A 217 5.21 -2.51 7.34
N ALA A 218 3.97 -2.01 7.28
CA ALA A 218 2.76 -2.79 7.50
C ALA A 218 1.56 -2.19 6.78
N GLY A 219 0.53 -3.00 6.55
CA GLY A 219 -0.77 -2.56 6.07
C GLY A 219 -1.86 -2.70 7.13
N PHE A 220 -2.84 -1.81 7.07
CA PHE A 220 -4.17 -2.01 7.64
C PHE A 220 -5.09 -2.50 6.54
N LEU A 221 -5.78 -3.63 6.77
CA LEU A 221 -6.73 -4.18 5.80
C LEU A 221 -8.16 -4.05 6.30
N ASN A 222 -9.14 -4.04 5.39
CA ASN A 222 -10.52 -4.27 5.78
C ASN A 222 -10.79 -5.76 6.05
N ALA A 223 -11.96 -6.07 6.60
CA ALA A 223 -12.35 -7.45 6.92
C ALA A 223 -12.33 -8.40 5.71
N THR A 224 -12.44 -7.85 4.50
CA THR A 224 -12.40 -8.63 3.25
C THR A 224 -10.99 -8.80 2.68
N GLY A 225 -9.95 -8.25 3.33
CA GLY A 225 -8.55 -8.40 2.93
C GLY A 225 -8.03 -7.40 1.91
N ARG A 226 -8.67 -6.23 1.76
CA ARG A 226 -8.20 -5.14 0.88
C ARG A 226 -7.50 -4.06 1.68
N VAL A 227 -6.49 -3.43 1.07
CA VAL A 227 -5.66 -2.40 1.71
C VAL A 227 -6.50 -1.16 2.01
N MET A 228 -6.43 -0.71 3.26
CA MET A 228 -7.02 0.54 3.73
C MET A 228 -5.97 1.63 3.85
N HIS A 229 -4.78 1.27 4.37
CA HIS A 229 -3.66 2.17 4.59
C HIS A 229 -2.36 1.37 4.55
N ASP A 230 -1.36 1.88 3.84
CA ASP A 230 0.04 1.52 3.98
C ASP A 230 0.71 2.39 5.06
N THR A 231 1.49 1.76 5.93
CA THR A 231 2.03 2.44 7.11
C THR A 231 3.44 2.00 7.44
N PHE A 232 4.21 2.93 8.00
CA PHE A 232 5.41 2.59 8.76
C PHE A 232 5.11 2.73 10.24
N ILE A 233 5.52 1.76 11.04
CA ILE A 233 5.24 1.70 12.46
C ILE A 233 6.56 1.69 13.22
N TYR A 234 6.69 2.58 14.20
CA TYR A 234 7.90 2.77 15.00
C TYR A 234 7.55 2.50 16.47
N PRO A 235 8.18 1.50 17.13
CA PRO A 235 8.04 1.29 18.56
C PRO A 235 8.50 2.54 19.33
N TYR A 236 7.69 2.97 20.29
CA TYR A 236 7.97 4.09 21.20
C TYR A 236 7.99 3.55 22.64
N ARG A 237 8.99 3.91 23.43
CA ARG A 237 9.19 3.36 24.79
C ARG A 237 9.47 4.47 25.81
N GLY A 238 8.72 5.58 25.69
CA GLY A 238 8.94 6.80 26.49
C GLY A 238 10.08 7.66 25.92
N GLY A 239 10.24 8.89 26.44
CA GLY A 239 11.47 9.68 26.23
C GLY A 239 11.39 10.96 25.38
N GLY A 240 10.25 11.44 24.87
CA GLY A 240 10.32 12.71 24.12
C GLY A 240 9.10 13.21 23.38
N VAL A 241 7.93 12.59 23.57
CA VAL A 241 6.65 13.15 23.09
C VAL A 241 5.87 13.66 24.28
N PRO A 242 5.89 14.97 24.57
CA PRO A 242 4.90 15.59 25.42
C PRO A 242 3.52 15.23 24.83
N ALA A 243 2.61 14.66 25.62
CA ALA A 243 1.31 14.12 25.20
C ALA A 243 1.27 12.66 24.67
N LEU A 244 2.25 11.82 25.02
CA LEU A 244 2.05 10.36 25.19
C LEU A 244 2.21 9.91 26.64
N ASP A 245 1.84 10.78 27.59
CA ASP A 245 1.90 10.59 29.04
C ASP A 245 0.92 9.51 29.54
N GLY A 246 1.07 8.29 29.04
CA GLY A 246 0.40 7.07 29.49
C GLY A 246 1.20 6.28 30.53
N GLY A 247 2.34 6.80 30.99
CA GLY A 247 3.27 6.09 31.87
C GLY A 247 4.27 5.20 31.12
N ASP A 248 4.86 4.24 31.83
CA ASP A 248 5.93 3.33 31.34
C ASP A 248 5.47 2.30 30.29
N ASP A 249 4.17 2.26 29.96
CA ASP A 249 3.54 1.22 29.13
C ASP A 249 3.95 1.23 27.64
N GLY A 250 4.74 2.22 27.21
CA GLY A 250 5.18 2.38 25.83
C GLY A 250 4.04 2.55 24.81
N GLY A 251 4.40 2.57 23.53
CA GLY A 251 3.47 2.75 22.43
C GLY A 251 4.10 2.52 21.06
N TYR A 252 3.43 3.06 20.04
CA TYR A 252 3.84 3.00 18.65
C TYR A 252 3.46 4.30 17.95
N LEU A 253 4.34 4.77 17.08
CA LEU A 253 4.08 5.85 16.15
C LEU A 253 3.75 5.21 14.80
N VAL A 254 2.62 5.58 14.22
CA VAL A 254 2.11 5.04 12.96
C VAL A 254 2.10 6.15 11.94
N GLU A 255 3.04 6.07 11.01
CA GLU A 255 3.14 6.95 9.86
C GLU A 255 2.14 6.50 8.79
N VAL A 256 1.34 7.44 8.28
CA VAL A 256 0.28 7.23 7.29
C VAL A 256 0.18 8.43 6.35
N ASP A 257 -0.41 8.23 5.18
CA ASP A 257 -0.85 9.31 4.28
C ASP A 257 -1.66 10.38 5.06
N ALA A 258 -1.25 11.64 4.91
CA ALA A 258 -1.78 12.80 5.61
C ALA A 258 -3.28 12.98 5.35
N ALA A 259 -3.75 12.75 4.12
CA ALA A 259 -5.17 12.87 3.77
C ALA A 259 -6.02 11.77 4.43
N GLN A 260 -5.38 10.75 5.00
CA GLN A 260 -6.01 9.54 5.50
C GLN A 260 -5.84 9.35 7.02
N ALA A 261 -5.03 10.18 7.68
CA ALA A 261 -4.76 10.10 9.11
C ALA A 261 -6.03 10.06 9.96
N ALA A 262 -6.97 11.00 9.74
CA ALA A 262 -8.23 11.04 10.48
C ALA A 262 -9.13 9.82 10.21
N ARG A 263 -9.03 9.21 9.02
CA ARG A 263 -9.77 7.98 8.69
C ARG A 263 -9.15 6.78 9.37
N LEU A 264 -7.81 6.67 9.39
CA LEU A 264 -7.10 5.62 10.10
C LEU A 264 -7.36 5.71 11.61
N GLU A 265 -7.34 6.91 12.18
CA GLU A 265 -7.68 7.11 13.60
C GLU A 265 -9.09 6.58 13.94
N LYS A 266 -10.09 6.91 13.12
CA LYS A 266 -11.46 6.37 13.27
C LYS A 266 -11.51 4.86 13.09
N TYR A 267 -10.78 4.32 12.12
CA TYR A 267 -10.65 2.88 11.89
C TYR A 267 -10.10 2.20 13.14
N ILE A 268 -8.98 2.68 13.69
CA ILE A 268 -8.35 2.11 14.89
C ILE A 268 -9.31 2.18 16.09
N LYS A 269 -9.97 3.35 16.31
CA LYS A 269 -10.94 3.52 17.41
C LYS A 269 -12.13 2.56 17.32
N ARG A 270 -12.54 2.15 16.12
CA ARG A 270 -13.60 1.13 15.93
C ARG A 270 -13.21 -0.22 16.51
N TYR A 271 -11.94 -0.62 16.41
CA TYR A 271 -11.44 -1.90 16.93
C TYR A 271 -11.02 -1.84 18.39
N LYS A 272 -10.82 -0.64 18.96
CA LYS A 272 -10.31 -0.43 20.33
C LYS A 272 -11.14 -1.18 21.39
N LEU A 273 -12.47 -1.22 21.27
CA LEU A 273 -13.36 -1.84 22.27
C LEU A 273 -12.92 -1.52 23.71
N ARG A 274 -12.69 -2.55 24.54
CA ARG A 274 -12.25 -2.45 25.94
C ARG A 274 -10.72 -2.38 26.09
N ALA A 275 -9.96 -2.40 25.00
CA ALA A 275 -8.50 -2.34 25.05
C ALA A 275 -8.04 -0.99 25.64
N LYS A 276 -7.11 -1.06 26.59
CA LYS A 276 -6.46 0.08 27.25
C LYS A 276 -5.45 0.73 26.31
N VAL A 277 -5.96 1.36 25.25
CA VAL A 277 -5.17 2.02 24.21
C VAL A 277 -5.70 3.43 23.96
N SER A 278 -4.81 4.41 23.90
CA SER A 278 -5.08 5.77 23.45
C SER A 278 -4.58 5.93 22.01
N VAL A 279 -5.26 6.77 21.23
CA VAL A 279 -4.87 7.07 19.84
C VAL A 279 -5.00 8.57 19.63
N ARG A 280 -3.93 9.22 19.15
CA ARG A 280 -3.86 10.66 18.94
C ARG A 280 -3.11 10.96 17.65
N GLY A 281 -3.65 11.84 16.80
CA GLY A 281 -2.89 12.40 15.68
C GLY A 281 -1.90 13.46 16.15
N LEU A 282 -0.69 13.44 15.59
CA LEU A 282 0.33 14.46 15.84
C LEU A 282 0.24 15.56 14.78
N ALA A 283 0.32 16.81 15.21
CA ALA A 283 0.36 17.97 14.33
C ALA A 283 1.73 18.08 13.60
N PRO A 284 1.81 18.81 12.48
CA PRO A 284 3.06 18.93 11.70
C PRO A 284 4.26 19.52 12.46
N ASP A 285 4.01 20.30 13.50
CA ASP A 285 5.00 20.87 14.41
C ASP A 285 5.38 19.94 15.56
N GLU A 286 4.56 18.92 15.85
CA GLU A 286 4.87 17.87 16.83
C GLU A 286 5.69 16.72 16.22
N ALA A 287 5.52 16.45 14.91
CA ALA A 287 6.21 15.36 14.24
C ALA A 287 6.43 15.64 12.74
N SER A 288 7.64 15.35 12.27
CA SER A 288 8.01 15.42 10.85
C SER A 288 8.56 14.08 10.36
N VAL A 289 8.32 13.78 9.08
CA VAL A 289 8.71 12.52 8.43
C VAL A 289 9.61 12.84 7.26
N TRP A 290 10.70 12.09 7.15
CA TRP A 290 11.77 12.34 6.20
C TRP A 290 12.16 11.04 5.50
N GLN A 291 12.55 11.15 4.23
CA GLN A 291 13.31 10.11 3.55
C GLN A 291 14.71 10.61 3.30
N VAL A 292 15.71 9.81 3.65
CA VAL A 292 17.09 10.00 3.24
C VAL A 292 17.59 8.84 2.40
N TRP A 293 18.37 9.12 1.36
CA TRP A 293 19.02 8.13 0.52
C TRP A 293 20.39 8.63 0.05
N ASP A 294 21.24 7.68 -0.33
CA ASP A 294 22.51 7.92 -0.98
C ASP A 294 22.84 6.71 -1.85
N ASP A 295 22.93 6.92 -3.17
CA ASP A 295 23.30 5.88 -4.14
C ASP A 295 24.83 5.74 -4.29
N THR A 296 25.60 6.64 -3.69
CA THR A 296 27.07 6.68 -3.81
C THR A 296 27.79 5.92 -2.70
N THR A 297 27.12 5.69 -1.57
CA THR A 297 27.69 5.02 -0.40
C THR A 297 26.93 3.74 -0.06
N THR A 298 27.65 2.73 0.45
CA THR A 298 27.05 1.48 0.93
C THR A 298 26.38 1.65 2.30
N THR A 299 26.90 2.57 3.11
CA THR A 299 26.43 2.84 4.48
C THR A 299 26.24 4.33 4.67
N LEU A 300 24.99 4.75 4.88
CA LEU A 300 24.64 6.14 5.13
C LEU A 300 24.86 6.44 6.61
N SER A 301 25.67 7.47 6.92
CA SER A 301 25.88 7.92 8.29
C SER A 301 24.62 8.64 8.78
N LEU A 302 23.86 7.95 9.63
CA LEU A 302 22.67 8.50 10.25
C LEU A 302 23.00 9.09 11.61
N PRO A 303 22.25 10.10 12.08
CA PRO A 303 22.34 10.55 13.46
C PRO A 303 22.11 9.35 14.38
N SER A 304 22.87 9.25 15.46
CA SER A 304 22.62 8.26 16.50
C SER A 304 21.17 8.38 16.97
N ALA A 305 20.53 7.24 17.24
CA ALA A 305 19.17 7.20 17.76
C ALA A 305 19.11 8.09 19.02
N GLN A 306 18.31 9.14 18.93
CA GLN A 306 17.93 10.00 20.05
C GLN A 306 16.50 9.65 20.42
N ASP A 307 16.06 9.99 21.64
CA ASP A 307 14.71 9.66 22.11
C ASP A 307 13.59 10.25 21.22
N ASN A 308 13.91 11.27 20.44
CA ASN A 308 13.00 11.94 19.53
C ASN A 308 13.26 11.66 18.03
N LEU A 309 14.24 10.84 17.67
CA LEU A 309 14.57 10.51 16.27
C LEU A 309 14.53 9.00 16.03
N PHE A 310 13.58 8.57 15.23
CA PHE A 310 13.34 7.18 14.89
C PHE A 310 13.84 6.91 13.48
N THR A 311 14.74 5.94 13.35
CA THR A 311 15.31 5.55 12.06
C THR A 311 14.82 4.18 11.65
N LEU A 312 14.40 4.04 10.40
CA LEU A 312 13.94 2.77 9.82
C LEU A 312 14.58 2.60 8.46
N ARG A 313 15.34 1.52 8.25
CA ARG A 313 15.80 1.16 6.91
C ARG A 313 14.58 0.78 6.07
N ASP A 314 14.36 1.49 4.96
CA ASP A 314 13.19 1.26 4.13
C ASP A 314 13.27 -0.16 3.51
N PRO A 315 12.35 -1.08 3.86
CA PRO A 315 12.43 -2.47 3.44
C PRO A 315 11.83 -2.72 2.07
N ARG A 316 11.18 -1.71 1.44
CA ARG A 316 10.29 -1.93 0.29
C ARG A 316 11.05 -2.25 -0.99
N ALA A 317 12.20 -1.61 -1.21
CA ALA A 317 13.07 -1.94 -2.33
C ALA A 317 14.54 -1.62 -2.00
N PRO A 318 15.51 -2.32 -2.64
CA PRO A 318 16.92 -1.96 -2.53
C PRO A 318 17.19 -0.50 -2.90
N GLY A 319 18.10 0.15 -2.17
CA GLY A 319 18.48 1.54 -2.41
C GLY A 319 17.41 2.58 -2.06
N MET A 320 16.33 2.22 -1.38
CA MET A 320 15.35 3.22 -0.89
C MET A 320 15.92 4.13 0.19
N GLY A 321 16.93 3.67 0.94
CA GLY A 321 17.57 4.43 2.01
C GLY A 321 16.86 4.23 3.36
N HIS A 322 16.70 5.31 4.12
CA HIS A 322 16.13 5.29 5.46
C HIS A 322 14.98 6.29 5.62
N ARG A 323 13.96 5.85 6.34
CA ARG A 323 12.93 6.69 6.90
C ARG A 323 13.38 7.25 8.24
N LEU A 324 13.20 8.56 8.41
CA LEU A 324 13.44 9.24 9.68
C LEU A 324 12.13 9.87 10.14
N LEU A 325 11.70 9.55 11.34
CA LEU A 325 10.59 10.21 12.01
C LEU A 325 11.17 11.00 13.17
N GLN A 326 10.99 12.32 13.13
CA GLN A 326 11.48 13.22 14.15
C GLN A 326 10.29 13.78 14.95
N LEU A 327 10.38 13.69 16.27
CA LEU A 327 9.43 14.23 17.23
C LEU A 327 9.96 15.55 17.79
N GLY A 328 9.12 16.56 17.77
CA GLY A 328 9.49 17.92 18.14
C GLY A 328 10.54 18.54 17.20
N GLY A 329 10.51 19.87 17.14
CA GLY A 329 11.45 20.66 16.34
C GLY A 329 11.01 20.84 14.89
N GLY A 330 11.08 22.08 14.40
CA GLY A 330 10.73 22.44 13.02
C GLY A 330 11.90 22.37 12.04
N GLY A 331 12.99 21.69 12.40
CA GLY A 331 14.24 21.62 11.61
C GLY A 331 14.43 20.28 10.93
N ALA A 332 15.19 20.27 9.84
CA ALA A 332 15.61 19.04 9.18
C ALA A 332 16.55 18.22 10.08
N PRO A 333 16.47 16.87 10.06
CA PRO A 333 17.46 16.01 10.71
C PRO A 333 18.87 16.32 10.18
N ALA A 334 19.86 16.29 11.08
CA ALA A 334 21.26 16.57 10.75
C ALA A 334 21.89 15.39 9.99
N VAL A 335 21.68 15.34 8.67
CA VAL A 335 22.23 14.30 7.79
C VAL A 335 23.04 14.93 6.67
N ASP A 336 24.16 14.30 6.33
CA ASP A 336 25.03 14.70 5.22
C ASP A 336 24.41 14.25 3.87
N ALA A 337 23.33 14.93 3.48
CA ALA A 337 22.65 14.72 2.21
C ALA A 337 22.02 16.03 1.73
N ALA A 338 22.02 16.24 0.41
CA ALA A 338 21.43 17.44 -0.19
C ALA A 338 19.91 17.49 0.05
N ARG A 339 19.36 18.69 0.23
CA ARG A 339 17.91 18.87 0.32
C ARG A 339 17.25 18.49 -1.00
N ALA A 340 16.23 17.64 -0.93
CA ALA A 340 15.43 17.22 -2.06
C ALA A 340 13.95 17.51 -1.81
N THR A 341 13.18 17.64 -2.89
CA THR A 341 11.73 17.80 -2.81
C THR A 341 11.03 16.45 -2.65
N GLU A 342 9.81 16.48 -2.11
CA GLU A 342 8.95 15.30 -2.05
C GLU A 342 8.62 14.73 -3.45
N ASP A 343 8.51 15.60 -4.46
CA ASP A 343 8.30 15.18 -5.84
C ASP A 343 9.51 14.41 -6.40
N ALA A 344 10.74 14.84 -6.08
CA ALA A 344 11.95 14.11 -6.45
C ALA A 344 11.96 12.71 -5.80
N TYR A 345 11.56 12.62 -4.53
CA TYR A 345 11.37 11.33 -3.86
C TYR A 345 10.27 10.47 -4.53
N THR A 346 9.17 11.09 -4.98
CA THR A 346 8.10 10.39 -5.72
C THR A 346 8.61 9.81 -7.05
N VAL A 347 9.37 10.58 -7.83
CA VAL A 347 10.04 10.07 -9.04
C VAL A 347 10.96 8.89 -8.69
N ARG A 348 11.76 9.01 -7.62
CA ARG A 348 12.64 7.93 -7.15
C ARG A 348 11.88 6.65 -6.81
N ARG A 349 10.70 6.75 -6.16
CA ARG A 349 9.81 5.62 -5.88
C ARG A 349 9.27 4.98 -7.15
N TYR A 350 8.81 5.78 -8.11
CA TYR A 350 8.30 5.28 -9.40
C TYR A 350 9.38 4.55 -10.18
N LEU A 351 10.61 5.05 -10.22
CA LEU A 351 11.72 4.35 -10.86
C LEU A 351 12.06 2.99 -10.19
N ARG A 352 11.64 2.79 -8.94
CA ARG A 352 11.86 1.53 -8.19
C ARG A 352 10.62 0.65 -8.11
N GLY A 353 9.48 1.07 -8.66
CA GLY A 353 8.22 0.32 -8.57
C GLY A 353 7.61 0.29 -7.17
N VAL A 354 7.83 1.32 -6.36
CA VAL A 354 7.35 1.38 -4.97
C VAL A 354 6.12 2.26 -4.84
N ALA A 355 4.97 1.65 -4.56
CA ALA A 355 3.73 2.35 -4.26
C ALA A 355 3.71 2.89 -2.81
N GLU A 356 3.14 4.07 -2.60
CA GLU A 356 2.97 4.72 -1.30
C GLU A 356 1.73 5.63 -1.31
N GLY A 357 0.88 5.51 -0.28
CA GLY A 357 -0.32 6.34 -0.14
C GLY A 357 -1.51 5.94 -1.02
N GLN A 358 -2.64 6.62 -0.83
CA GLN A 358 -3.94 6.12 -1.36
C GLN A 358 -4.22 6.43 -2.82
N ASP A 359 -3.44 7.31 -3.43
CA ASP A 359 -3.54 7.54 -4.87
C ASP A 359 -2.89 6.40 -5.69
N GLU A 360 -2.02 5.62 -5.05
CA GLU A 360 -1.29 4.50 -5.67
C GLU A 360 -1.81 3.16 -5.14
N LEU A 361 -2.20 3.11 -3.87
CA LEU A 361 -2.84 1.97 -3.21
C LEU A 361 -4.31 2.25 -2.97
N LEU A 362 -5.12 2.11 -4.04
CA LEU A 362 -6.53 2.46 -4.04
C LEU A 362 -7.29 1.81 -2.87
N ARG A 363 -7.87 2.64 -2.02
CA ARG A 363 -8.59 2.23 -0.81
C ARG A 363 -9.68 1.21 -1.13
N GLU A 364 -9.77 0.16 -0.32
CA GLU A 364 -10.81 -0.90 -0.43
C GLU A 364 -10.79 -1.70 -1.74
N GLN A 365 -9.92 -1.35 -2.69
CA GLN A 365 -9.75 -2.03 -3.97
C GLN A 365 -8.41 -2.78 -4.04
N ALA A 366 -7.33 -2.16 -3.60
CA ALA A 366 -5.98 -2.71 -3.68
C ALA A 366 -5.85 -4.00 -2.85
N LEU A 367 -5.27 -5.02 -3.46
CA LEU A 367 -4.94 -6.27 -2.79
C LEU A 367 -3.49 -6.24 -2.31
N PRO A 368 -3.17 -6.72 -1.09
CA PRO A 368 -1.81 -6.62 -0.53
C PRO A 368 -0.76 -7.27 -1.43
N LEU A 369 -1.05 -8.47 -1.96
CA LEU A 369 -0.12 -9.22 -2.82
C LEU A 369 -0.01 -8.60 -4.23
N GLU A 370 -1.09 -8.03 -4.76
CA GLU A 370 -1.01 -7.27 -6.02
C GLU A 370 -0.22 -5.96 -5.85
N SER A 371 -0.14 -5.45 -4.62
CA SER A 371 0.61 -4.25 -4.24
C SER A 371 2.05 -4.56 -3.82
N ASN A 372 2.51 -5.80 -3.99
CA ASN A 372 3.85 -6.28 -3.62
C ASN A 372 4.18 -6.18 -2.11
N MET A 373 3.19 -6.02 -1.23
CA MET A 373 3.44 -5.82 0.20
C MET A 373 4.18 -6.99 0.85
N GLU A 374 4.00 -8.22 0.35
CA GLU A 374 4.73 -9.40 0.82
C GLU A 374 6.22 -9.36 0.44
N LEU A 375 6.54 -8.82 -0.75
CA LEU A 375 7.92 -8.69 -1.22
C LEU A 375 8.62 -7.48 -0.57
N MET A 376 7.82 -6.47 -0.19
CA MET A 376 8.24 -5.27 0.53
C MET A 376 8.35 -5.48 2.07
N ARG A 377 8.31 -6.73 2.55
CA ARG A 377 8.31 -7.10 3.98
C ARG A 377 7.19 -6.45 4.81
N GLY A 378 6.05 -6.17 4.18
CA GLY A 378 4.86 -5.59 4.79
C GLY A 378 3.89 -6.61 5.38
N ILE A 379 4.11 -7.91 5.17
CA ILE A 379 3.22 -8.99 5.65
C ILE A 379 4.08 -10.06 6.32
N ASP A 380 3.67 -10.49 7.51
CA ASP A 380 4.16 -11.72 8.13
C ASP A 380 3.11 -12.83 7.94
N PHE A 381 3.50 -13.94 7.32
CA PHE A 381 2.62 -15.10 7.14
C PHE A 381 2.68 -16.07 8.33
N HIS A 382 3.60 -15.86 9.27
CA HIS A 382 3.81 -16.71 10.45
C HIS A 382 3.25 -16.10 11.73
N LYS A 383 2.75 -14.85 11.70
CA LYS A 383 2.09 -14.23 12.85
C LYS A 383 0.67 -14.76 13.07
N GLY A 384 0.12 -14.47 14.26
CA GLY A 384 -1.26 -14.78 14.62
C GLY A 384 -2.32 -14.02 13.81
N CYS A 385 -3.59 -14.28 14.12
CA CYS A 385 -4.73 -13.73 13.38
C CYS A 385 -4.74 -12.20 13.34
N TYR A 386 -5.04 -11.63 12.17
CA TYR A 386 -5.26 -10.20 11.99
C TYR A 386 -6.44 -9.92 11.04
N VAL A 387 -6.97 -8.70 11.09
CA VAL A 387 -8.11 -8.29 10.23
C VAL A 387 -7.78 -8.45 8.75
N GLY A 388 -8.62 -9.17 8.02
CA GLY A 388 -8.47 -9.36 6.56
C GLY A 388 -7.47 -10.44 6.15
N GLN A 389 -6.93 -11.22 7.08
CA GLN A 389 -5.92 -12.25 6.83
C GLN A 389 -6.38 -13.37 5.87
N GLU A 390 -7.64 -13.79 5.93
CA GLU A 390 -8.16 -14.96 5.20
C GLU A 390 -7.89 -14.88 3.69
N LEU A 391 -8.23 -13.74 3.06
CA LEU A 391 -8.01 -13.56 1.63
C LEU A 391 -6.52 -13.56 1.29
N THR A 392 -5.70 -12.90 2.09
CA THR A 392 -4.24 -12.80 1.92
C THR A 392 -3.57 -14.17 1.98
N ILE A 393 -3.88 -14.97 3.01
CA ILE A 393 -3.34 -16.33 3.18
C ILE A 393 -3.82 -17.26 2.08
N ARG A 394 -5.12 -17.22 1.75
CA ARG A 394 -5.68 -18.04 0.66
C ARG A 394 -4.99 -17.75 -0.66
N THR A 395 -4.73 -16.47 -0.95
CA THR A 395 -4.05 -16.05 -2.19
C THR A 395 -2.59 -16.50 -2.19
N ARG A 396 -1.89 -16.44 -1.04
CA ARG A 396 -0.50 -16.91 -0.91
C ARG A 396 -0.34 -18.42 -1.16
N HIS A 397 -1.24 -19.26 -0.61
CA HIS A 397 -1.05 -20.72 -0.65
C HIS A 397 -1.76 -21.43 -1.80
N ARG A 398 -2.87 -20.87 -2.30
CA ARG A 398 -3.69 -21.52 -3.34
C ARG A 398 -3.83 -20.67 -4.60
N GLY A 399 -3.46 -19.40 -4.53
CA GLY A 399 -3.62 -18.44 -5.61
C GLY A 399 -2.34 -18.23 -6.40
N VAL A 400 -2.51 -17.80 -7.65
CA VAL A 400 -1.43 -17.20 -8.45
C VAL A 400 -1.70 -15.70 -8.52
N VAL A 401 -0.73 -14.89 -8.13
CA VAL A 401 -0.82 -13.43 -8.20
C VAL A 401 -0.50 -13.00 -9.63
N ARG A 402 -1.54 -12.81 -10.43
CA ARG A 402 -1.43 -12.48 -11.87
C ARG A 402 -1.23 -11.00 -12.15
N LYS A 403 -1.67 -10.14 -11.22
CA LYS A 403 -1.54 -8.69 -11.35
C LYS A 403 -0.61 -8.15 -10.29
N ARG A 404 0.29 -7.25 -10.67
CA ARG A 404 1.16 -6.54 -9.74
C ARG A 404 1.31 -5.07 -10.12
N VAL A 405 1.51 -4.23 -9.11
CA VAL A 405 1.95 -2.86 -9.32
C VAL A 405 3.35 -2.89 -9.91
N LEU A 406 3.52 -2.29 -11.09
CA LEU A 406 4.79 -2.18 -11.79
C LEU A 406 5.09 -0.70 -12.11
N PRO A 407 6.37 -0.33 -12.18
CA PRO A 407 6.77 0.93 -12.77
C PRO A 407 6.53 0.94 -14.28
N CYS A 408 6.06 2.07 -14.78
CA CYS A 408 5.74 2.27 -16.18
C CYS A 408 6.33 3.59 -16.69
N MET A 409 6.66 3.61 -17.98
CA MET A 409 6.90 4.84 -18.73
C MET A 409 5.80 5.07 -19.75
N VAL A 410 5.37 6.32 -19.87
CA VAL A 410 4.52 6.77 -20.97
C VAL A 410 5.37 7.43 -22.06
N TYR A 411 4.95 7.30 -23.31
CA TYR A 411 5.63 7.86 -24.47
C TYR A 411 4.63 8.21 -25.58
N GLY A 412 5.05 9.10 -26.48
CA GLY A 412 4.27 9.49 -27.65
C GLY A 412 4.06 8.33 -28.61
N ALA A 413 2.94 8.33 -29.32
CA ALA A 413 2.59 7.26 -30.27
C ALA A 413 3.58 7.14 -31.44
N ASP A 414 4.25 8.25 -31.77
CA ASP A 414 5.26 8.43 -32.81
C ASP A 414 6.66 7.96 -32.41
N ARG A 415 6.87 7.64 -31.11
CA ARG A 415 8.17 7.20 -30.60
C ARG A 415 8.22 5.69 -30.43
N PRO A 416 9.38 5.06 -30.63
CA PRO A 416 9.55 3.63 -30.36
C PRO A 416 9.40 3.34 -28.85
N PRO A 417 9.00 2.11 -28.47
CA PRO A 417 8.91 1.73 -27.07
C PRO A 417 10.25 1.90 -26.34
N PRO A 418 10.26 2.53 -25.15
CA PRO A 418 11.50 2.72 -24.39
C PRO A 418 12.10 1.37 -23.99
N GLN A 419 13.42 1.24 -24.05
CA GLN A 419 14.12 0.00 -23.71
C GLN A 419 14.51 -0.06 -22.23
N THR A 420 14.69 1.10 -21.60
CA THR A 420 15.09 1.22 -20.19
C THR A 420 14.15 2.16 -19.45
N LEU A 421 13.93 1.86 -18.17
CA LEU A 421 13.15 2.71 -17.28
C LEU A 421 13.97 3.96 -16.92
N ALA A 422 13.54 5.14 -17.37
CA ALA A 422 14.22 6.40 -17.11
C ALA A 422 13.24 7.57 -16.96
N TYR A 423 13.56 8.48 -16.05
CA TYR A 423 12.84 9.73 -15.90
C TYR A 423 13.48 10.81 -16.76
N LEU A 424 12.67 11.46 -17.61
CA LEU A 424 13.10 12.45 -18.60
C LEU A 424 12.34 13.76 -18.37
N PRO A 425 12.82 14.64 -17.47
CA PRO A 425 12.14 15.90 -17.16
C PRO A 425 12.22 16.93 -18.30
N ASP A 426 13.29 16.86 -19.11
CA ASP A 426 13.59 17.83 -20.18
C ASP A 426 12.74 17.64 -21.44
N ASP A 427 12.02 16.52 -21.55
CA ASP A 427 11.08 16.26 -22.65
C ASP A 427 9.83 17.17 -22.57
N GLY A 428 9.75 18.05 -21.56
CA GLY A 428 8.71 19.07 -21.40
C GLY A 428 7.31 18.52 -21.12
N SER A 429 7.13 17.20 -21.18
CA SER A 429 5.85 16.54 -21.02
C SER A 429 5.66 16.08 -19.57
N ASN A 430 4.68 16.68 -18.88
CA ASN A 430 4.11 16.11 -17.65
C ASN A 430 2.95 15.15 -18.00
N ALA A 431 3.15 14.34 -19.05
CA ALA A 431 2.11 13.58 -19.71
C ALA A 431 1.51 12.49 -18.80
N ALA A 432 2.35 11.84 -17.99
CA ALA A 432 1.93 10.81 -17.04
C ALA A 432 0.98 11.34 -15.95
N ALA A 433 1.12 12.62 -15.56
CA ALA A 433 0.25 13.25 -14.57
C ALA A 433 -1.13 13.61 -15.14
N ALA A 434 -1.25 13.76 -16.47
CA ALA A 434 -2.51 14.05 -17.14
C ALA A 434 -3.41 12.80 -17.31
N VAL A 435 -2.82 11.60 -17.23
CA VAL A 435 -3.57 10.34 -17.32
C VAL A 435 -4.41 10.14 -16.06
N PRO A 436 -5.75 10.03 -16.16
CA PRO A 436 -6.61 9.78 -15.00
C PRO A 436 -6.28 8.44 -14.32
N ALA A 437 -6.42 8.40 -12.99
CA ALA A 437 -6.34 7.15 -12.23
C ALA A 437 -7.37 6.14 -12.74
N GLU A 438 -7.03 4.85 -12.65
CA GLU A 438 -7.81 3.71 -13.12
C GLU A 438 -8.04 3.61 -14.63
N THR A 439 -7.39 4.46 -15.46
CA THR A 439 -7.44 4.35 -16.92
C THR A 439 -6.99 2.95 -17.35
N SER A 440 -7.82 2.28 -18.15
CA SER A 440 -7.53 0.92 -18.61
C SER A 440 -6.36 0.93 -19.58
N ILE A 441 -5.46 -0.04 -19.43
CA ILE A 441 -4.36 -0.28 -20.36
C ILE A 441 -4.82 -1.33 -21.37
N GLY A 442 -4.89 -0.95 -22.64
CA GLY A 442 -5.18 -1.83 -23.77
C GLY A 442 -3.92 -2.23 -24.53
N ARG A 443 -4.00 -3.27 -25.36
CA ARG A 443 -3.00 -3.52 -26.39
C ARG A 443 -3.21 -2.53 -27.53
N PHE A 444 -2.13 -1.93 -28.02
CA PHE A 444 -2.18 -1.04 -29.18
C PHE A 444 -2.53 -1.84 -30.43
N ASP A 445 -3.42 -1.30 -31.27
CA ASP A 445 -3.95 -1.91 -32.51
C ASP A 445 -4.52 -3.33 -32.39
N LYS A 446 -4.79 -3.80 -31.16
CA LYS A 446 -5.33 -5.14 -30.92
C LYS A 446 -6.48 -5.08 -29.93
N ARG A 447 -7.58 -5.75 -30.28
CA ARG A 447 -8.68 -5.96 -29.34
C ARG A 447 -8.33 -7.10 -28.38
N GLY A 448 -8.72 -6.96 -27.12
CA GLY A 448 -8.50 -8.00 -26.14
C GLY A 448 -8.87 -7.59 -24.73
N ARG A 449 -8.55 -8.48 -23.80
CA ARG A 449 -8.67 -8.20 -22.37
C ARG A 449 -7.74 -7.05 -21.99
N SER A 450 -8.21 -6.17 -21.10
CA SER A 450 -7.38 -5.13 -20.47
C SER A 450 -6.12 -5.75 -19.87
N ALA A 451 -4.97 -5.18 -20.22
CA ALA A 451 -3.64 -5.55 -19.77
C ALA A 451 -3.34 -5.02 -18.36
N GLY A 452 -4.07 -4.00 -17.90
CA GLY A 452 -3.86 -3.40 -16.59
C GLY A 452 -4.67 -2.13 -16.39
N LYS A 453 -4.37 -1.43 -15.29
CA LYS A 453 -4.93 -0.11 -14.98
C LYS A 453 -3.83 0.84 -14.55
N TRP A 454 -3.86 2.06 -15.08
CA TRP A 454 -3.01 3.15 -14.60
C TRP A 454 -3.39 3.52 -13.16
N LEU A 455 -2.40 3.83 -12.32
CA LEU A 455 -2.63 4.29 -10.95
C LEU A 455 -2.34 5.79 -10.85
N LYS A 456 -1.07 6.16 -10.99
CA LYS A 456 -0.61 7.55 -10.92
C LYS A 456 0.75 7.70 -11.59
N GLY A 457 1.06 8.89 -12.10
CA GLY A 457 2.39 9.20 -12.58
C GLY A 457 2.72 10.68 -12.58
N VAL A 458 3.96 10.96 -12.96
CA VAL A 458 4.54 12.30 -13.02
C VAL A 458 5.62 12.35 -14.10
N GLY A 459 5.72 13.47 -14.83
CA GLY A 459 6.57 13.57 -16.02
C GLY A 459 6.20 12.49 -17.04
N ASN A 460 7.14 11.58 -17.31
CA ASN A 460 6.98 10.44 -18.20
C ASN A 460 6.91 9.08 -17.48
N VAL A 461 6.90 9.04 -16.14
CA VAL A 461 6.94 7.79 -15.34
C VAL A 461 5.75 7.67 -14.40
N GLY A 462 5.40 6.47 -13.99
CA GLY A 462 4.34 6.23 -13.02
C GLY A 462 4.23 4.78 -12.61
N LEU A 463 3.14 4.45 -11.94
CA LEU A 463 2.80 3.09 -11.52
C LEU A 463 1.48 2.65 -12.17
N ALA A 464 1.42 1.37 -12.50
CA ALA A 464 0.20 0.74 -12.99
C ALA A 464 0.03 -0.65 -12.38
N LEU A 465 -1.22 -1.08 -12.20
CA LEU A 465 -1.56 -2.46 -11.89
C LEU A 465 -1.57 -3.27 -13.19
N CYS A 466 -0.49 -4.01 -13.44
CA CYS A 466 -0.25 -4.73 -14.68
C CYS A 466 -0.52 -6.22 -14.53
N ARG A 467 -1.09 -6.84 -15.57
CA ARG A 467 -1.10 -8.30 -15.72
C ARG A 467 0.27 -8.75 -16.17
N LEU A 468 0.90 -9.58 -15.36
CA LEU A 468 2.25 -10.07 -15.59
C LEU A 468 2.32 -10.86 -16.89
N GLU A 469 1.37 -11.75 -17.13
CA GLU A 469 1.32 -12.63 -18.29
C GLU A 469 1.06 -11.91 -19.64
N ILE A 470 0.61 -10.66 -19.59
CA ILE A 470 0.29 -9.86 -20.79
C ILE A 470 1.38 -8.82 -21.04
N MET A 471 1.80 -8.07 -20.02
CA MET A 471 2.69 -6.91 -20.17
C MET A 471 4.16 -7.23 -19.97
N THR A 472 4.50 -8.44 -19.49
CA THR A 472 5.86 -8.78 -19.09
C THR A 472 6.21 -10.22 -19.43
N ASP A 473 7.50 -10.51 -19.44
CA ASP A 473 8.08 -11.84 -19.59
C ASP A 473 8.05 -12.69 -18.30
N VAL A 474 7.42 -12.20 -17.22
CA VAL A 474 7.34 -12.93 -15.95
C VAL A 474 6.47 -14.17 -16.10
N VAL A 475 7.08 -15.33 -15.88
CA VAL A 475 6.39 -16.63 -15.91
C VAL A 475 5.77 -16.93 -14.56
N LEU A 476 4.47 -17.21 -14.57
CA LEU A 476 3.70 -17.52 -13.37
C LEU A 476 3.73 -19.03 -13.04
N PRO A 477 3.73 -19.39 -11.74
CA PRO A 477 3.73 -20.81 -11.34
C PRO A 477 2.53 -21.58 -11.88
N GLY A 478 2.78 -22.78 -12.39
CA GLY A 478 1.74 -23.71 -12.85
C GLY A 478 1.12 -23.38 -14.21
N GLU A 479 1.61 -22.36 -14.93
CA GLU A 479 1.18 -22.09 -16.31
C GLU A 479 2.12 -22.76 -17.32
N GLN A 480 1.63 -23.80 -17.98
CA GLN A 480 2.26 -24.44 -19.14
C GLN A 480 1.77 -23.85 -20.48
N ALA A 481 0.88 -22.86 -20.44
CA ALA A 481 0.35 -22.22 -21.65
C ALA A 481 1.37 -21.24 -22.23
N ALA A 482 1.49 -21.23 -23.56
CA ALA A 482 2.31 -20.29 -24.31
C ALA A 482 2.17 -18.87 -23.76
N ALA A 483 3.31 -18.21 -23.48
CA ALA A 483 3.33 -16.85 -23.00
C ALA A 483 2.38 -15.99 -23.84
N THR A 484 1.34 -15.41 -23.21
CA THR A 484 0.48 -14.44 -23.90
C THR A 484 1.26 -13.15 -24.18
N TYR A 485 2.37 -12.96 -23.48
CA TYR A 485 3.35 -11.91 -23.70
C TYR A 485 4.04 -12.09 -25.06
N ASN A 486 4.05 -11.00 -25.83
CA ASN A 486 4.87 -10.83 -27.01
C ASN A 486 5.72 -9.56 -26.79
N PRO A 487 7.06 -9.60 -26.92
CA PRO A 487 7.90 -8.42 -26.77
C PRO A 487 7.57 -7.28 -27.76
N ASP A 488 6.93 -7.61 -28.88
CA ASP A 488 6.49 -6.65 -29.90
C ASP A 488 5.11 -6.04 -29.56
N ASP A 489 4.42 -6.49 -28.50
CA ASP A 489 3.17 -5.88 -28.06
C ASP A 489 3.45 -4.49 -27.45
N GLU A 490 2.83 -3.47 -28.03
CA GLU A 490 2.74 -2.14 -27.46
C GLU A 490 1.41 -1.98 -26.71
N PHE A 491 1.39 -1.09 -25.71
CA PHE A 491 0.21 -0.83 -24.89
C PHE A 491 -0.18 0.63 -24.93
N VAL A 492 -1.47 0.90 -24.79
CA VAL A 492 -2.05 2.24 -24.91
C VAL A 492 -2.98 2.55 -23.74
N LEU A 493 -2.93 3.80 -23.32
CA LEU A 493 -3.85 4.47 -22.41
C LEU A 493 -4.71 5.42 -23.23
N GLU A 494 -6.02 5.29 -23.14
CA GLU A 494 -6.97 6.17 -23.83
C GLU A 494 -7.96 6.73 -22.81
N TRP A 495 -8.15 8.05 -22.81
CA TRP A 495 -9.09 8.73 -21.93
C TRP A 495 -9.66 9.99 -22.59
N GLY A 496 -10.75 10.50 -22.03
CA GLY A 496 -11.56 11.57 -22.62
C GLY A 496 -12.99 11.08 -22.85
N GLY A 497 -13.97 11.99 -22.70
CA GLY A 497 -15.38 11.68 -22.94
C GLY A 497 -15.70 11.47 -24.42
N ASP A 498 -16.89 10.96 -24.72
CA ASP A 498 -17.35 10.79 -26.11
C ASP A 498 -17.47 12.13 -26.88
N ASP A 499 -17.64 13.24 -26.14
CA ASP A 499 -17.75 14.60 -26.67
C ASP A 499 -16.42 15.40 -26.62
N ASP A 500 -15.36 14.85 -26.00
CA ASP A 500 -14.05 15.49 -25.85
C ASP A 500 -13.01 14.90 -26.81
N VAL A 501 -11.93 15.67 -27.07
CA VAL A 501 -10.77 15.15 -27.81
C VAL A 501 -10.15 13.99 -27.02
N LYS A 502 -10.29 12.77 -27.56
CA LYS A 502 -9.70 11.56 -26.97
C LYS A 502 -8.19 11.72 -26.90
N SER A 503 -7.67 11.71 -25.68
CA SER A 503 -6.23 11.73 -25.40
C SER A 503 -5.73 10.30 -25.38
N SER A 504 -4.58 10.06 -26.00
CA SER A 504 -3.93 8.76 -25.99
C SER A 504 -2.43 8.88 -25.75
N LEU A 505 -1.89 7.93 -24.98
CA LEU A 505 -0.46 7.76 -24.76
C LEU A 505 -0.13 6.28 -24.80
N LYS A 506 1.03 5.96 -25.36
CA LYS A 506 1.57 4.60 -25.23
C LYS A 506 2.23 4.44 -23.86
N VAL A 507 2.22 3.22 -23.35
CA VAL A 507 2.78 2.87 -22.04
C VAL A 507 3.58 1.58 -22.14
N LYS A 508 4.67 1.50 -21.38
CA LYS A 508 5.47 0.28 -21.22
C LYS A 508 5.71 0.02 -19.75
N ALA A 509 5.47 -1.21 -19.31
CA ALA A 509 5.78 -1.66 -17.96
C ALA A 509 7.19 -2.25 -17.88
N PHE A 510 7.83 -2.07 -16.72
CA PHE A 510 9.14 -2.63 -16.42
C PHE A 510 9.04 -3.45 -15.13
N VAL A 511 9.80 -4.53 -15.05
CA VAL A 511 9.83 -5.40 -13.87
C VAL A 511 11.17 -5.17 -13.17
N PRO A 512 11.18 -4.52 -11.98
CA PRO A 512 12.42 -4.30 -11.24
C PRO A 512 13.11 -5.61 -10.87
N ASP A 513 14.45 -5.62 -10.82
CA ASP A 513 15.24 -6.80 -10.48
C ASP A 513 14.89 -7.37 -9.10
N TRP A 514 14.64 -6.49 -8.12
CA TRP A 514 14.23 -6.90 -6.77
C TRP A 514 12.88 -7.63 -6.79
N LEU A 515 11.98 -7.25 -7.69
CA LEU A 515 10.67 -7.88 -7.84
C LEU A 515 10.85 -9.26 -8.47
N ARG A 516 11.66 -9.39 -9.54
CA ARG A 516 11.98 -10.67 -10.17
C ARG A 516 12.59 -11.64 -9.14
N ALA A 517 13.63 -11.21 -8.44
CA ALA A 517 14.29 -12.01 -7.42
C ALA A 517 13.32 -12.47 -6.31
N GLY A 518 12.45 -11.57 -5.85
CA GLY A 518 11.44 -11.88 -4.84
C GLY A 518 10.38 -12.88 -5.33
N LEU A 519 9.98 -12.80 -6.60
CA LEU A 519 9.08 -13.78 -7.21
C LEU A 519 9.76 -15.15 -7.34
N ASP A 520 11.00 -15.20 -7.82
CA ASP A 520 11.75 -16.44 -7.98
C ASP A 520 11.99 -17.14 -6.64
N GLU A 521 12.31 -16.38 -5.58
CA GLU A 521 12.44 -16.94 -4.23
C GLU A 521 11.10 -17.48 -3.71
N ALA A 522 10.00 -16.79 -3.99
CA ALA A 522 8.67 -17.22 -3.62
C ALA A 522 8.23 -18.52 -4.32
N GLN A 523 8.75 -18.82 -5.51
CA GLN A 523 8.48 -20.06 -6.25
C GLN A 523 9.28 -21.27 -5.70
N LYS A 524 10.42 -21.02 -5.05
CA LYS A 524 11.27 -22.07 -4.47
C LYS A 524 10.76 -22.59 -3.11
N LYS A 525 9.87 -21.85 -2.45
CA LYS A 525 9.26 -22.17 -1.14
C LYS A 525 7.88 -22.76 -1.31
#